data_AF-A0A2T4JI01-F1
#
_entry.id   AF-A0A2T4JI01-F1
#
_cell.length_a   1.000
_cell.length_b   1.000
_cell.length_c   1.000
_cell.angle_alpha   90.00
_cell.angle_beta   90.00
_cell.angle_gamma   90.00
#
_symmetry.space_group_name_H-M   'P 1'
#
loop_
_entity.id
_entity.type
_entity.pdbx_description
1 polymer ?
#
loop_
_entity_poly.entity_id
_entity_poly.type
_entity_poly.pdbx_seq_one_letter_code
_entity_poly.pdbx_strand_id
1 'polypeptide(L)'
;LWARLTSGTVEIFRAGKRVACHRRAAPGDTGATTLNDHRPASHRRYAETTPSQLRERAARIGPATAILIDVILRDRPHPEQGFRSCLGILRLSRSYGPERLEAACDRALAINTRTMASVKSILINRLDGRRPNQSPEAPPITHANIRGAKFFH
;
A
#
# COMPACT_ATOMS: atom_id res chain seq x y z
N LEU A 1 39.57 -10.54 -9.59
CA LEU A 1 38.96 -9.27 -9.14
C LEU A 1 39.85 -8.73 -8.03
N TRP A 2 40.11 -7.43 -7.96
CA TRP A 2 40.87 -6.85 -6.84
C TRP A 2 40.30 -5.48 -6.45
N ALA A 3 40.57 -5.03 -5.23
CA ALA A 3 40.02 -3.79 -4.69
C ALA A 3 41.13 -2.82 -4.27
N ARG A 4 40.90 -1.52 -4.47
CA ARG A 4 41.74 -0.43 -3.95
C ARG A 4 40.98 0.34 -2.89
N LEU A 5 41.60 0.49 -1.72
CA LEU A 5 41.05 1.24 -0.59
C LEU A 5 41.74 2.60 -0.51
N THR A 6 40.96 3.68 -0.47
CA THR A 6 41.45 5.02 -0.16
C THR A 6 40.89 5.49 1.19
N SER A 7 41.25 6.71 1.60
CA SER A 7 40.67 7.35 2.77
C SER A 7 39.15 7.54 2.65
N GLY A 8 38.64 7.82 1.44
CA GLY A 8 37.24 8.16 1.20
C GLY A 8 36.45 7.17 0.34
N THR A 9 37.10 6.21 -0.32
CA THR A 9 36.45 5.31 -1.30
C THR A 9 36.97 3.89 -1.28
N VAL A 10 36.12 2.98 -1.76
CA VAL A 10 36.45 1.59 -2.10
C VAL A 10 36.19 1.39 -3.58
N GLU A 11 37.23 1.06 -4.33
CA GLU A 11 37.16 0.85 -5.78
C GLU A 11 37.36 -0.62 -6.12
N ILE A 12 36.56 -1.14 -7.05
CA ILE A 12 36.61 -2.54 -7.48
C ILE A 12 37.08 -2.61 -8.94
N PHE A 13 38.06 -3.48 -9.20
CA PHE A 13 38.69 -3.66 -10.51
C PHE A 13 38.52 -5.09 -11.05
N ARG A 14 38.24 -5.19 -12.35
CA ARG A 14 38.22 -6.45 -13.12
C ARG A 14 39.07 -6.25 -14.38
N ALA A 15 40.07 -7.11 -14.57
CA ALA A 15 40.99 -7.05 -15.72
C ALA A 15 41.60 -5.65 -15.95
N GLY A 16 42.07 -4.99 -14.88
CA GLY A 16 42.69 -3.66 -14.93
C GLY A 16 41.71 -2.49 -15.10
N LYS A 17 40.42 -2.72 -15.34
CA LYS A 17 39.39 -1.66 -15.46
C LYS A 17 38.61 -1.52 -14.15
N ARG A 18 38.34 -0.27 -13.74
CA ARG A 18 37.48 0.03 -12.59
C ARG A 18 36.03 -0.25 -12.97
N VAL A 19 35.37 -1.13 -12.23
CA VAL A 19 33.98 -1.56 -12.48
C VAL A 19 33.00 -1.06 -11.42
N ALA A 20 33.48 -0.60 -10.27
CA ALA A 20 32.67 0.04 -9.23
C ALA A 20 33.51 0.99 -8.37
N CYS A 21 32.88 2.00 -7.77
CA CYS A 21 33.52 2.90 -6.80
C CYS A 21 32.48 3.36 -5.77
N HIS A 22 32.67 3.00 -4.51
CA HIS A 22 31.76 3.33 -3.41
C HIS A 22 32.41 4.31 -2.45
N ARG A 23 31.63 5.21 -1.84
CA ARG A 23 32.08 5.99 -0.68
C ARG A 23 32.37 5.04 0.47
N ARG A 24 33.50 5.25 1.14
CA ARG A 24 33.85 4.56 2.38
C ARG A 24 33.13 5.24 3.54
N ALA A 25 32.51 4.44 4.39
CA ALA A 25 31.86 4.91 5.62
C ALA A 25 32.88 5.66 6.50
N ALA A 26 32.49 6.83 7.01
CA ALA A 26 33.32 7.61 7.93
C ALA A 26 33.23 7.03 9.35
N PRO A 27 34.18 7.32 10.25
CA PRO A 27 34.04 6.99 11.67
C PRO A 27 32.73 7.59 12.23
N GLY A 28 31.81 6.73 12.67
CA GLY A 28 30.47 7.11 13.13
C GLY A 28 29.32 6.73 12.18
N ASP A 29 29.60 6.38 10.92
CA ASP A 29 28.60 5.82 10.00
C ASP A 29 28.32 4.34 10.38
N THR A 30 27.11 4.04 10.88
CA THR A 30 26.69 2.68 11.29
C THR A 30 25.85 1.93 10.25
N GLY A 31 25.75 2.46 9.01
CA GLY A 31 24.89 1.93 7.96
C GLY A 31 25.61 1.41 6.71
N ALA A 32 24.93 0.56 5.93
CA ALA A 32 25.41 0.12 4.63
C ALA A 32 25.32 1.26 3.59
N THR A 33 26.43 1.55 2.91
CA THR A 33 26.44 2.50 1.78
C THR A 33 26.01 1.79 0.50
N THR A 34 24.85 2.16 -0.03
CA THR A 34 24.31 1.58 -1.27
C THR A 34 24.38 2.62 -2.40
N LEU A 35 24.97 2.25 -3.55
CA LEU A 35 24.85 3.04 -4.77
C LEU A 35 23.61 2.63 -5.53
N ASN A 36 22.79 3.60 -5.92
CA ASN A 36 21.56 3.34 -6.68
C ASN A 36 21.84 2.67 -8.03
N ASP A 37 22.95 3.00 -8.70
CA ASP A 37 23.33 2.43 -10.00
C ASP A 37 23.57 0.91 -9.94
N HIS A 38 23.96 0.41 -8.76
CA HIS A 38 24.22 -1.00 -8.51
C HIS A 38 22.98 -1.76 -8.02
N ARG A 39 21.87 -1.06 -7.73
CA ARG A 39 20.63 -1.73 -7.34
C ARG A 39 20.01 -2.45 -8.54
N PRO A 40 19.53 -3.69 -8.34
CA PRO A 40 18.71 -4.37 -9.34
C PRO A 40 17.54 -3.48 -9.78
N ALA A 41 17.16 -3.54 -11.06
CA ALA A 41 16.13 -2.66 -11.63
C ALA A 41 14.78 -2.75 -10.89
N SER A 42 14.43 -3.94 -10.38
CA SER A 42 13.25 -4.13 -9.53
C SER A 42 13.32 -3.33 -8.24
N HIS A 43 14.48 -3.27 -7.60
CA HIS A 43 14.71 -2.51 -6.36
C HIS A 43 14.74 -0.99 -6.61
N ARG A 44 15.32 -0.54 -7.73
CA ARG A 44 15.28 0.88 -8.14
C ARG A 44 13.85 1.38 -8.34
N ARG A 45 13.03 0.62 -9.07
CA ARG A 45 11.63 0.96 -9.33
C ARG A 45 10.78 1.10 -8.05
N TYR A 46 11.10 0.32 -7.01
CA TYR A 46 10.47 0.49 -5.69
C TYR A 46 10.99 1.72 -4.94
N ALA A 47 12.30 1.97 -5.00
CA ALA A 47 12.91 3.13 -4.34
C ALA A 47 12.48 4.48 -4.94
N GLU A 48 12.11 4.51 -6.22
CA GLU A 48 11.67 5.70 -6.94
C GLU A 48 10.15 5.95 -6.86
N THR A 49 9.38 5.01 -6.28
CA THR A 49 7.94 5.18 -6.13
C THR A 49 7.64 6.23 -5.07
N THR A 50 7.02 7.34 -5.45
CA THR A 50 6.63 8.40 -4.51
C THR A 50 5.16 8.28 -4.08
N PRO A 51 4.77 8.86 -2.92
CA PRO A 51 3.37 8.95 -2.52
C PRO A 51 2.49 9.64 -3.59
N SER A 52 3.00 10.67 -4.26
CA SER A 52 2.28 11.38 -5.33
C SER A 52 1.97 10.46 -6.51
N GLN A 53 2.93 9.68 -6.99
CA GLN A 53 2.72 8.72 -8.08
C GLN A 53 1.69 7.64 -7.70
N LEU A 54 1.65 7.21 -6.45
CA LEU A 54 0.62 6.27 -5.98
C LEU A 54 -0.77 6.89 -6.02
N ARG A 55 -0.90 8.13 -5.55
CA ARG A 55 -2.17 8.89 -5.59
C ARG A 55 -2.65 9.12 -7.03
N GLU A 56 -1.77 9.53 -7.94
CA GLU A 56 -2.11 9.73 -9.36
C GLU A 56 -2.56 8.43 -10.04
N ARG A 57 -1.93 7.30 -9.73
CA ARG A 57 -2.33 5.99 -10.25
C ARG A 57 -3.68 5.56 -9.69
N ALA A 58 -3.95 5.86 -8.43
CA ALA A 58 -5.22 5.58 -7.78
C ALA A 58 -6.36 6.41 -8.39
N ALA A 59 -6.14 7.71 -8.60
CA ALA A 59 -7.11 8.62 -9.18
C ALA A 59 -7.52 8.23 -10.61
N ARG A 60 -6.62 7.60 -11.38
CA ARG A 60 -6.96 7.05 -12.70
C ARG A 60 -7.90 5.85 -12.67
N ILE A 61 -8.03 5.18 -11.52
CA ILE A 61 -8.97 4.07 -11.33
C ILE A 61 -10.31 4.64 -10.86
N GLY A 62 -10.27 5.51 -9.85
CA GLY A 62 -11.44 6.24 -9.38
C GLY A 62 -11.27 6.88 -8.01
N PRO A 63 -12.28 7.67 -7.56
CA PRO A 63 -12.23 8.43 -6.32
C PRO A 63 -12.08 7.58 -5.05
N ALA A 64 -12.82 6.48 -4.92
CA ALA A 64 -12.75 5.59 -3.76
C ALA A 64 -11.39 4.90 -3.66
N THR A 65 -10.81 4.48 -4.78
CA THR A 65 -9.44 3.94 -4.81
C THR A 65 -8.42 4.99 -4.36
N ALA A 66 -8.58 6.24 -4.79
CA ALA A 66 -7.71 7.35 -4.37
C ALA A 66 -7.81 7.63 -2.87
N ILE A 67 -9.03 7.70 -2.33
CA ILE A 67 -9.28 7.91 -0.90
C ILE A 67 -8.67 6.76 -0.07
N LEU A 68 -8.89 5.51 -0.47
CA LEU A 68 -8.36 4.35 0.25
C LEU A 68 -6.84 4.36 0.30
N ILE A 69 -6.17 4.66 -0.81
CA ILE A 69 -4.71 4.76 -0.85
C ILE A 69 -4.21 5.90 0.03
N ASP A 70 -4.88 7.06 0.02
CA ASP A 70 -4.49 8.18 0.86
C ASP A 70 -4.63 7.86 2.35
N VAL A 71 -5.72 7.21 2.75
CA VAL A 71 -5.94 6.74 4.13
C VAL A 71 -4.82 5.78 4.55
N ILE A 72 -4.48 4.79 3.71
CA ILE A 72 -3.42 3.82 4.01
C ILE A 72 -2.06 4.51 4.20
N LEU A 73 -1.75 5.53 3.40
CA LEU A 73 -0.49 6.26 3.50
C LEU A 73 -0.44 7.15 4.74
N ARG A 74 -1.57 7.73 5.16
CA ARG A 74 -1.69 8.60 6.35
C ARG A 74 -1.69 7.82 7.67
N ASP A 75 -2.26 6.61 7.68
CA ASP A 75 -2.35 5.76 8.88
C ASP A 75 -1.00 5.26 9.40
N ARG A 76 0.06 5.34 8.58
CA ARG A 76 1.39 4.83 8.91
C ARG A 76 2.31 5.97 9.35
N PRO A 77 3.16 5.77 10.38
CA PRO A 77 4.17 6.76 10.78
C PRO A 77 5.14 7.12 9.64
N HIS A 78 5.40 6.15 8.76
CA HIS A 78 6.21 6.32 7.56
C HIS A 78 5.42 5.83 6.33
N PRO A 79 5.13 6.69 5.34
CA PRO A 79 4.34 6.34 4.15
C PRO A 79 4.88 5.11 3.40
N GLU A 80 6.20 4.92 3.41
CA GLU A 80 6.91 3.83 2.74
C GLU A 80 6.42 2.45 3.22
N GLN A 81 5.96 2.36 4.48
CA GLN A 81 5.38 1.14 5.04
C GLN A 81 4.03 0.78 4.38
N GLY A 82 3.30 1.77 3.87
CA GLY A 82 2.04 1.61 3.13
C GLY A 82 2.24 1.25 1.66
N PHE A 83 3.41 1.51 1.07
CA PHE A 83 3.63 1.42 -0.39
C PHE A 83 3.37 0.01 -0.93
N ARG A 84 3.78 -1.04 -0.21
CA ARG A 84 3.54 -2.41 -0.65
C ARG A 84 2.04 -2.73 -0.70
N SER A 85 1.26 -2.22 0.24
CA SER A 85 -0.20 -2.39 0.26
C SER A 85 -0.84 -1.64 -0.91
N CYS A 86 -0.53 -0.35 -1.07
CA CYS A 86 -1.04 0.48 -2.16
C CYS A 86 -0.71 -0.11 -3.53
N LEU A 87 0.53 -0.53 -3.76
CA LEU A 87 0.94 -1.18 -5.01
C LEU A 87 0.21 -2.50 -5.23
N GLY A 88 -0.03 -3.27 -4.17
CA GLY A 88 -0.82 -4.49 -4.22
C GLY A 88 -2.26 -4.22 -4.67
N ILE A 89 -2.92 -3.22 -4.07
CA ILE A 89 -4.28 -2.80 -4.42
C ILE A 89 -4.33 -2.35 -5.89
N LEU A 90 -3.43 -1.46 -6.31
CA LEU A 90 -3.37 -0.98 -7.69
C LEU A 90 -3.15 -2.10 -8.71
N ARG A 91 -2.44 -3.18 -8.34
CA ARG A 91 -2.23 -4.34 -9.22
C ARG A 91 -3.50 -5.17 -9.42
N LEU A 92 -4.46 -5.15 -8.50
CA LEU A 92 -5.73 -5.87 -8.62
C LEU A 92 -6.56 -5.36 -9.82
N SER A 93 -6.36 -4.11 -10.24
CA SER A 93 -7.02 -3.53 -11.43
C SER A 93 -6.76 -4.35 -12.70
N ARG A 94 -5.58 -4.97 -12.81
CA ARG A 94 -5.20 -5.79 -13.97
C ARG A 94 -5.96 -7.12 -14.02
N SER A 95 -6.34 -7.67 -12.87
CA SER A 95 -6.99 -8.98 -12.78
C SER A 95 -8.51 -8.88 -12.72
N TYR A 96 -9.03 -7.81 -12.11
CA TYR A 96 -10.46 -7.66 -11.85
C TYR A 96 -11.11 -6.51 -12.65
N GLY A 97 -10.31 -5.67 -13.31
CA GLY A 97 -10.77 -4.46 -13.98
C GLY A 97 -10.83 -3.24 -13.05
N PRO A 98 -10.74 -2.02 -13.60
CA PRO A 98 -10.75 -0.79 -12.81
C PRO A 98 -12.10 -0.56 -12.12
N GLU A 99 -13.23 -0.82 -12.80
CA GLU A 99 -14.58 -0.60 -12.26
C GLU A 99 -14.86 -1.45 -11.02
N ARG A 100 -14.54 -2.74 -11.09
CA ARG A 100 -14.73 -3.66 -9.95
C ARG A 100 -13.81 -3.32 -8.79
N LEU A 101 -12.57 -2.94 -9.08
CA LEU A 101 -11.64 -2.50 -8.05
C LEU A 101 -12.15 -1.24 -7.35
N GLU A 102 -12.68 -0.28 -8.11
CA GLU A 102 -13.24 0.95 -7.57
C GLU A 102 -14.41 0.66 -6.61
N ALA A 103 -15.36 -0.18 -7.04
CA ALA A 103 -16.48 -0.61 -6.20
C ALA A 103 -16.01 -1.41 -4.96
N ALA A 104 -14.95 -2.20 -5.08
CA ALA A 104 -14.37 -2.91 -3.94
C ALA A 104 -13.69 -1.95 -2.95
N CYS A 105 -13.02 -0.91 -3.43
CA CYS A 105 -12.42 0.12 -2.59
C CYS A 105 -13.49 0.95 -1.87
N ASP A 106 -14.57 1.31 -2.56
CA ASP A 106 -15.72 1.99 -1.98
C ASP A 106 -16.33 1.16 -0.84
N ARG A 107 -16.56 -0.13 -1.09
CA ARG A 107 -17.02 -1.03 -0.04
C ARG A 107 -16.02 -1.15 1.10
N ALA A 108 -14.73 -1.25 0.82
CA ALA A 108 -13.69 -1.36 1.85
C ALA A 108 -13.70 -0.14 2.78
N LEU A 109 -13.87 1.07 2.22
CA LEU A 109 -14.04 2.31 2.97
C LEU A 109 -15.30 2.29 3.82
N ALA A 110 -16.44 1.86 3.26
CA ALA A 110 -17.72 1.78 3.98
C ALA A 110 -17.66 0.87 5.21
N ILE A 111 -16.87 -0.21 5.17
CA ILE A 111 -16.65 -1.11 6.31
C ILE A 111 -15.36 -0.79 7.09
N ASN A 112 -14.73 0.34 6.84
CA ASN A 112 -13.49 0.81 7.48
C ASN A 112 -12.30 -0.16 7.40
N THR A 113 -12.23 -1.00 6.35
CA THR A 113 -11.08 -1.89 6.11
C THR A 113 -10.06 -1.22 5.19
N ARG A 114 -8.77 -1.34 5.56
CA ARG A 114 -7.66 -0.60 4.94
C ARG A 114 -6.53 -1.50 4.44
N THR A 115 -6.81 -2.79 4.26
CA THR A 115 -5.79 -3.77 3.88
C THR A 115 -6.03 -4.30 2.48
N MET A 116 -4.93 -4.58 1.75
CA MET A 116 -5.01 -5.23 0.44
C MET A 116 -5.72 -6.58 0.51
N ALA A 117 -5.52 -7.35 1.59
CA ALA A 117 -6.18 -8.63 1.80
C ALA A 117 -7.70 -8.48 1.90
N SER A 118 -8.20 -7.46 2.61
CA SER A 118 -9.63 -7.14 2.69
C SER A 118 -10.21 -6.78 1.34
N VAL A 119 -9.55 -5.89 0.58
CA VAL A 119 -9.98 -5.51 -0.78
C VAL A 119 -10.02 -6.73 -1.71
N LYS A 120 -8.97 -7.57 -1.65
CA LYS A 120 -8.92 -8.82 -2.43
C LYS A 120 -10.05 -9.78 -2.04
N SER A 121 -10.35 -9.90 -0.75
CA SER A 121 -11.47 -10.71 -0.25
C SER A 121 -12.82 -10.22 -0.78
N ILE A 122 -13.05 -8.90 -0.79
CA ILE A 122 -14.26 -8.30 -1.38
C ILE A 122 -14.41 -8.70 -2.84
N LEU A 123 -13.32 -8.61 -3.63
CA LEU A 123 -13.32 -8.95 -5.06
C LEU A 123 -13.52 -10.44 -5.33
N ILE A 124 -12.90 -11.32 -4.52
CA ILE A 124 -13.04 -12.78 -4.64
C ILE A 124 -14.48 -13.19 -4.35
N ASN A 125 -15.05 -12.67 -3.27
CA ASN A 125 -16.39 -13.01 -2.82
C ASN A 125 -17.50 -12.23 -3.54
N ARG A 126 -17.15 -11.44 -4.56
CA ARG A 126 -18.08 -10.58 -5.34
C ARG A 126 -18.93 -9.66 -4.47
N LEU A 127 -18.36 -9.20 -3.35
CA LEU A 127 -19.03 -8.28 -2.43
C LEU A 127 -19.02 -6.83 -2.93
N ASP A 128 -18.30 -6.57 -4.02
CA ASP A 128 -18.24 -5.28 -4.75
C ASP A 128 -19.56 -4.90 -5.44
N GLY A 129 -20.57 -5.78 -5.43
CA GLY A 129 -21.91 -5.47 -5.94
C GLY A 129 -22.64 -4.41 -5.10
N ARG A 130 -23.48 -3.60 -5.78
CA ARG A 130 -24.37 -2.63 -5.13
C ARG A 130 -25.18 -3.32 -4.03
N ARG A 131 -25.07 -2.81 -2.81
CA ARG A 131 -26.02 -3.13 -1.74
C ARG A 131 -27.42 -2.80 -2.28
N PRO A 132 -28.44 -3.65 -2.08
CA PRO A 132 -29.81 -3.15 -2.11
C PRO A 132 -29.84 -1.92 -1.20
N ASN A 133 -30.48 -0.85 -1.67
CA ASN A 133 -30.68 0.38 -0.90
C ASN A 133 -30.99 0.01 0.56
N GLN A 134 -30.40 0.77 1.49
CA GLN A 134 -30.63 0.67 2.93
C GLN A 134 -32.01 0.09 3.19
N SER A 135 -32.10 -1.03 3.91
CA SER A 135 -33.39 -1.57 4.33
C SER A 135 -34.20 -0.39 4.83
N PRO A 136 -35.43 -0.17 4.31
CA PRO A 136 -36.25 0.93 4.80
C PRO A 136 -36.24 0.83 6.31
N GLU A 137 -36.08 1.97 6.98
CA GLU A 137 -36.14 2.09 8.43
C GLU A 137 -37.49 1.51 8.87
N ALA A 138 -37.49 0.21 9.10
CA ALA A 138 -38.68 -0.52 9.45
C ALA A 138 -39.01 -0.06 10.86
N PRO A 139 -40.26 0.32 11.14
CA PRO A 139 -40.65 0.69 12.48
C PRO A 139 -40.23 -0.43 13.44
N PRO A 140 -39.72 -0.09 14.63
CA PRO A 140 -39.24 -1.08 15.59
C PRO A 140 -40.32 -2.15 15.79
N ILE A 141 -39.90 -3.41 15.68
CA ILE A 141 -40.81 -4.55 15.82
C ILE A 141 -41.34 -4.56 17.26
N THR A 142 -42.57 -4.12 17.45
CA THR A 142 -43.24 -4.17 18.75
C THR A 142 -43.69 -5.61 19.01
N HIS A 143 -43.01 -6.33 19.92
CA HIS A 143 -43.42 -7.66 20.37
C HIS A 143 -43.60 -7.68 21.89
N ALA A 144 -44.59 -8.44 22.38
CA ALA A 144 -44.92 -8.58 23.80
C ALA A 144 -43.78 -9.14 24.68
N ASN A 145 -42.70 -9.64 24.09
CA ASN A 145 -41.55 -10.24 24.79
C ASN A 145 -40.37 -9.27 24.96
N ILE A 146 -40.47 -8.03 24.46
CA ILE A 146 -39.46 -7.01 24.70
C ILE A 146 -39.73 -6.41 26.07
N ARG A 147 -39.04 -6.94 27.09
CA ARG A 147 -39.12 -6.43 28.46
C ARG A 147 -38.21 -5.20 28.60
N GLY A 148 -38.83 -4.05 28.86
CA GLY A 148 -38.11 -2.79 29.04
C GLY A 148 -37.23 -2.78 30.30
N ALA A 149 -36.39 -1.75 30.44
CA ALA A 149 -35.42 -1.60 31.53
C ALA A 149 -36.03 -1.72 32.95
N LYS A 150 -37.34 -1.50 33.10
CA LYS A 150 -38.08 -1.66 34.36
C LYS A 150 -38.23 -3.10 34.85
N PHE A 151 -37.84 -4.11 34.06
CA PHE A 151 -37.95 -5.53 34.44
C PHE A 151 -36.79 -6.00 35.34
N PHE A 152 -35.67 -5.27 35.39
CA PHE A 152 -34.53 -5.57 36.24
C PHE A 152 -34.50 -4.60 37.42
N HIS A 153 -35.32 -4.86 38.44
CA HIS A 153 -35.24 -4.21 39.75
C HIS A 153 -35.35 -5.26 40.84
#